data_AF-A0A8T5UC91-F1
#
_entry.id   AF-A0A8T5UC91-F1
#
_cell.length_a   1.000
_cell.length_b   1.000
_cell.length_c   1.000
_cell.angle_alpha   90.00
_cell.angle_beta   90.00
_cell.angle_gamma   90.00
#
_symmetry.space_group_name_H-M   'P 1'
#
loop_
_entity.id
_entity.type
_entity.pdbx_description
1 polymer ?
#
loop_
_entity_poly.entity_id
_entity_poly.type
_entity_poly.pdbx_seq_one_letter_code
_entity_poly.pdbx_strand_id
1 'polypeptide(L)'
;FTQNNIYGIDFAKEAIKIAKAINLIVGNDKSYIFGGGSHSDSLNPLLWDDEIKAALRPRLLRFPENPEKDKENQNRFLYFDFDLLMTNPLFTGKVKEKDVLKLYQLAVKNSRLVKQIDRHILFLDRSLQFIRPGGRMAIVIPQVLLNSASAEYIRRFIIDEARILAVVGLHRNTFKPYTGIKTSILFLQKYTNEEKKKILGIKVKCEREWFEFVKRLKKEYQDVGWDKLLSEKELNEELRSFVETYFEEREELEKETRKKLEEKIEGLEVEKNEELEKIEEIKWKKSLKTLTECVNLVEEVKKYYQNISWDELLCGGELSEELKSFINTYFETKIKSGGSIEDSEVEETEKIKRKKSLKALIEKLQEMQVLLREKHKELKGNILDDKKMEETRKEIDTLTGRIEKFNKDISQRTLGGQIYLVLNDEGTTEQFKKFWLDGKVIKESDYPIFFAVNQKSLKDNKGEYICKRGLKGGFLLDKYGRSIIDHDLDEIAEAFVKFAKEQNFNFWGA
;
A
#
# COMPACT_ATOMS: atom_id res chain seq x y z
N PHE A 1 -26.52 17.33 31.52
CA PHE A 1 -26.22 16.45 30.36
C PHE A 1 -24.89 15.74 30.53
N THR A 2 -23.77 16.47 30.59
CA THR A 2 -22.39 15.95 30.67
C THR A 2 -22.18 14.84 31.71
N GLN A 3 -22.68 15.04 32.94
CA GLN A 3 -22.45 14.19 34.13
C GLN A 3 -22.63 12.68 33.95
N ASN A 4 -23.52 12.21 33.06
CA ASN A 4 -23.81 10.76 32.90
C ASN A 4 -23.54 10.24 31.47
N ASN A 5 -23.09 11.11 30.55
CA ASN A 5 -23.09 10.85 29.11
C ASN A 5 -21.71 10.99 28.43
N ILE A 6 -20.68 11.51 29.11
CA ILE A 6 -19.32 11.64 28.56
C ILE A 6 -18.41 10.63 29.22
N TYR A 7 -17.87 9.71 28.41
CA TYR A 7 -16.96 8.64 28.82
C TYR A 7 -15.59 8.82 28.15
N GLY A 8 -14.52 8.37 28.79
CA GLY A 8 -13.17 8.38 28.21
C GLY A 8 -12.26 7.33 28.85
N ILE A 9 -11.31 6.81 28.07
CA ILE A 9 -10.34 5.81 28.53
C ILE A 9 -8.95 6.20 27.97
N ASP A 10 -7.94 6.29 28.82
CA ASP A 10 -6.55 6.55 28.44
C ASP A 10 -5.59 5.79 29.38
N PHE A 11 -4.50 5.28 28.81
CA PHE A 11 -3.44 4.60 29.56
C PHE A 11 -2.48 5.60 30.23
N ALA A 12 -2.42 6.85 29.77
CA ALA A 12 -1.56 7.89 30.32
C ALA A 12 -2.17 8.51 31.58
N LYS A 13 -1.56 8.22 32.74
CA LYS A 13 -2.03 8.65 34.07
C LYS A 13 -2.14 10.17 34.22
N GLU A 14 -1.29 10.90 33.50
CA GLU A 14 -1.23 12.35 33.47
C GLU A 14 -2.41 12.92 32.66
N ALA A 15 -2.74 12.31 31.52
CA ALA A 15 -3.91 12.68 30.73
C ALA A 15 -5.22 12.45 31.50
N ILE A 16 -5.32 11.32 32.21
CA ILE A 16 -6.47 11.02 33.09
C ILE A 16 -6.62 12.07 34.21
N LYS A 17 -5.53 12.43 34.90
CA LYS A 17 -5.56 13.50 35.93
C LYS A 17 -6.04 14.83 35.35
N ILE A 18 -5.50 15.24 34.20
CA ILE A 18 -5.85 16.51 33.54
C ILE A 18 -7.31 16.49 33.10
N ALA A 19 -7.79 15.41 32.47
CA ALA A 19 -9.18 15.29 32.03
C ALA A 19 -10.18 15.24 33.21
N LYS A 20 -9.83 14.60 34.33
CA LYS A 20 -10.63 14.65 35.57
C LYS A 20 -10.66 16.08 36.15
N ALA A 21 -9.51 16.77 36.22
CA ALA A 21 -9.43 18.14 36.71
C ALA A 21 -10.23 19.14 35.85
N ILE A 22 -10.15 19.03 34.51
CA ILE A 22 -10.95 19.86 33.59
C ILE A 22 -12.45 19.61 33.79
N ASN A 23 -12.89 18.35 33.90
CA ASN A 23 -14.30 18.04 34.15
C ASN A 23 -14.81 18.69 35.44
N LEU A 24 -14.05 18.61 36.54
CA LEU A 24 -14.38 19.26 37.81
C LEU A 24 -14.48 20.79 37.68
N ILE A 25 -13.56 21.43 36.95
CA ILE A 25 -13.58 22.89 36.70
C ILE A 25 -14.81 23.32 35.88
N VAL A 26 -15.27 22.49 34.94
CA VAL A 26 -16.49 22.75 34.14
C VAL A 26 -17.76 22.27 34.89
N GLY A 27 -17.68 22.03 36.20
CA GLY A 27 -18.82 21.69 37.06
C GLY A 27 -19.35 20.27 36.89
N ASN A 28 -18.57 19.35 36.31
CA ASN A 28 -18.88 17.93 36.27
C ASN A 28 -18.18 17.17 37.41
N ASP A 29 -18.93 16.90 38.47
CA ASP A 29 -18.53 16.09 39.63
C ASP A 29 -18.30 14.60 39.28
N LYS A 30 -18.90 14.10 38.20
CA LYS A 30 -18.83 12.70 37.78
C LYS A 30 -18.06 12.54 36.47
N SER A 31 -16.75 12.38 36.61
CA SER A 31 -15.86 12.04 35.50
C SER A 31 -15.86 10.53 35.23
N TYR A 32 -16.61 10.06 34.23
CA TYR A 32 -16.49 8.69 33.67
C TYR A 32 -15.22 8.55 32.81
N ILE A 33 -14.08 8.92 33.39
CA ILE A 33 -12.76 8.99 32.75
C ILE A 33 -11.85 7.97 33.43
N PHE A 34 -11.34 7.01 32.67
CA PHE A 34 -10.81 5.75 33.19
C PHE A 34 -9.38 5.45 32.76
N GLY A 35 -8.59 4.90 33.69
CA GLY A 35 -7.28 4.34 33.40
C GLY A 35 -6.10 5.04 34.07
N GLY A 36 -4.95 5.02 33.38
CA GLY A 36 -3.65 5.40 33.93
C GLY A 36 -2.69 4.23 34.20
N GLY A 37 -2.78 3.17 33.38
CA GLY A 37 -1.85 2.03 33.39
C GLY A 37 -2.09 1.03 32.25
N SER A 38 -1.31 -0.06 32.21
CA SER A 38 -1.46 -1.15 31.23
C SER A 38 -2.85 -1.80 31.26
N HIS A 39 -3.46 -1.89 32.45
CA HIS A 39 -4.84 -2.33 32.68
C HIS A 39 -5.92 -1.38 32.10
N SER A 40 -5.54 -0.37 31.34
CA SER A 40 -6.47 0.55 30.66
C SER A 40 -6.16 0.75 29.18
N ASP A 41 -5.42 -0.18 28.56
CA ASP A 41 -5.27 -0.18 27.10
C ASP A 41 -6.64 -0.45 26.46
N SER A 42 -7.19 0.56 25.77
CA SER A 42 -8.48 0.46 25.06
C SER A 42 -8.50 -0.60 23.97
N LEU A 43 -7.34 -1.07 23.49
CA LEU A 43 -7.23 -2.18 22.54
C LEU A 43 -7.30 -3.57 23.22
N ASN A 44 -7.14 -3.68 24.54
CA ASN A 44 -7.18 -4.96 25.25
C ASN A 44 -8.14 -4.93 26.47
N PRO A 45 -9.46 -4.94 26.23
CA PRO A 45 -10.48 -4.91 27.29
C PRO A 45 -10.46 -6.12 28.24
N LEU A 46 -9.76 -7.21 27.90
CA LEU A 46 -9.60 -8.36 28.80
C LEU A 46 -8.79 -7.98 30.04
N LEU A 47 -7.77 -7.12 29.87
CA LEU A 47 -6.91 -6.61 30.94
C LEU A 47 -7.51 -5.46 31.75
N TRP A 48 -8.72 -5.00 31.43
CA TRP A 48 -9.38 -3.95 32.22
C TRP A 48 -9.60 -4.39 33.66
N ASP A 49 -9.38 -3.47 34.61
CA ASP A 49 -9.71 -3.70 36.01
C ASP A 49 -11.23 -3.69 36.26
N ASP A 50 -11.64 -4.02 37.48
CA ASP A 50 -13.04 -4.12 37.86
C ASP A 50 -13.74 -2.76 38.02
N GLU A 51 -13.02 -1.64 38.20
CA GLU A 51 -13.61 -0.28 38.19
C GLU A 51 -14.08 0.04 36.77
N ILE A 52 -13.20 -0.14 35.78
CA ILE A 52 -13.49 0.07 34.36
C ILE A 52 -14.60 -0.87 33.89
N LYS A 53 -14.49 -2.16 34.23
CA LYS A 53 -15.51 -3.16 33.86
C LYS A 53 -16.86 -2.85 34.50
N ALA A 54 -16.94 -2.52 35.79
CA ALA A 54 -18.20 -2.19 36.45
C ALA A 54 -18.84 -0.92 35.87
N ALA A 55 -18.06 0.14 35.63
CA ALA A 55 -18.58 1.41 35.14
C ALA A 55 -19.04 1.37 33.67
N LEU A 56 -18.44 0.52 32.84
CA LEU A 56 -18.78 0.38 31.41
C LEU A 56 -19.79 -0.75 31.12
N ARG A 57 -20.01 -1.69 32.05
CA ARG A 57 -20.98 -2.79 31.87
C ARG A 57 -22.41 -2.33 31.50
N PRO A 58 -22.95 -1.21 32.04
CA PRO A 58 -24.26 -0.70 31.63
C PRO A 58 -24.36 -0.20 30.18
N ARG A 59 -23.22 0.02 29.51
CA ARG A 59 -23.12 0.50 28.11
C ARG A 59 -22.81 -0.62 27.11
N LEU A 60 -22.77 -1.89 27.55
CA LEU A 60 -22.51 -3.02 26.66
C LEU A 60 -23.70 -3.29 25.74
N LEU A 61 -23.44 -3.33 24.44
CA LEU A 61 -24.46 -3.63 23.43
C LEU A 61 -25.03 -5.03 23.67
N ARG A 62 -26.36 -5.12 23.74
CA ARG A 62 -27.08 -6.37 23.96
C ARG A 62 -27.48 -7.02 22.64
N PHE A 63 -27.50 -8.35 22.62
CA PHE A 63 -27.86 -9.15 21.45
C PHE A 63 -29.02 -10.10 21.81
N PRO A 64 -30.26 -9.60 21.99
CA PRO A 64 -31.39 -10.43 22.42
C PRO A 64 -31.73 -11.56 21.44
N GLU A 65 -31.47 -11.36 20.14
CA GLU A 65 -31.61 -12.37 19.09
C GLU A 65 -30.48 -13.42 19.08
N ASN A 66 -29.40 -13.23 19.86
CA ASN A 66 -28.26 -14.16 19.94
C ASN A 66 -27.66 -14.19 21.36
N PRO A 67 -28.19 -15.04 22.27
CA PRO A 67 -27.74 -15.13 23.66
C PRO A 67 -26.28 -15.54 23.84
N GLU A 68 -25.70 -16.30 22.90
CA GLU A 68 -24.29 -16.70 22.95
C GLU A 68 -23.37 -15.50 22.72
N LYS A 69 -23.65 -14.71 21.68
CA LYS A 69 -22.94 -13.44 21.38
C LYS A 69 -23.16 -12.40 22.47
N ASP A 70 -24.35 -12.34 23.08
CA ASP A 70 -24.61 -11.50 24.24
C ASP A 70 -23.72 -11.88 25.43
N LYS A 71 -23.72 -13.16 25.81
CA LYS A 71 -22.87 -13.72 26.88
C LYS A 71 -21.38 -13.52 26.59
N GLU A 72 -20.96 -13.69 25.34
CA GLU A 72 -19.58 -13.40 24.91
C GLU A 72 -19.25 -11.92 25.11
N ASN A 73 -20.11 -11.00 24.65
CA ASN A 73 -19.87 -9.57 24.81
C ASN A 73 -19.82 -9.13 26.28
N GLN A 74 -20.71 -9.70 27.11
CA GLN A 74 -20.73 -9.51 28.57
C GLN A 74 -19.46 -10.00 29.29
N ASN A 75 -18.61 -10.80 28.62
CA ASN A 75 -17.32 -11.25 29.13
C ASN A 75 -16.12 -10.54 28.47
N ARG A 76 -16.17 -10.28 27.16
CA ARG A 76 -15.04 -9.74 26.37
C ARG A 76 -15.02 -8.20 26.27
N PHE A 77 -16.11 -7.51 26.64
CA PHE A 77 -16.24 -6.05 26.61
C PHE A 77 -15.85 -5.45 25.22
N LEU A 78 -16.42 -6.03 24.15
CA LEU A 78 -16.14 -5.63 22.78
C LEU A 78 -17.10 -4.55 22.30
N TYR A 79 -18.39 -4.86 22.23
CA TYR A 79 -19.40 -4.00 21.60
C TYR A 79 -20.16 -3.15 22.63
N PHE A 80 -20.28 -1.84 22.37
CA PHE A 80 -20.97 -0.89 23.24
C PHE A 80 -22.09 -0.15 22.49
N ASP A 81 -22.93 0.56 23.26
CA ASP A 81 -24.15 1.21 22.80
C ASP A 81 -24.01 2.72 22.50
N PHE A 82 -22.80 3.27 22.49
CA PHE A 82 -22.57 4.72 22.40
C PHE A 82 -23.08 5.34 21.09
N ASP A 83 -23.76 6.48 21.19
CA ASP A 83 -24.29 7.24 20.04
C ASP A 83 -23.22 7.94 19.20
N LEU A 84 -22.15 8.40 19.86
CA LEU A 84 -21.10 9.23 19.29
C LEU A 84 -19.74 8.87 19.90
N LEU A 85 -18.72 8.76 19.06
CA LEU A 85 -17.32 8.61 19.46
C LEU A 85 -16.43 9.64 18.74
N MET A 86 -15.52 10.29 19.47
CA MET A 86 -14.54 11.20 18.90
C MET A 86 -13.14 10.81 19.41
N THR A 87 -12.17 10.59 18.51
CA THR A 87 -10.83 10.17 18.94
C THR A 87 -9.70 10.58 17.99
N ASN A 88 -8.53 10.84 18.57
CA ASN A 88 -7.26 11.04 17.89
C ASN A 88 -6.28 9.97 18.39
N PRO A 89 -6.29 8.75 17.80
CA PRO A 89 -5.55 7.61 18.32
C PRO A 89 -4.04 7.78 18.11
N LEU A 90 -3.23 7.13 18.96
CA LEU A 90 -1.77 7.11 18.79
C LEU A 90 -1.40 6.44 17.45
N PHE A 91 -0.76 7.21 16.56
CA PHE A 91 -0.29 6.72 15.26
C PHE A 91 0.91 5.78 15.36
N THR A 92 1.65 5.80 16.47
CA THR A 92 2.88 5.03 16.69
C THR A 92 2.63 3.71 17.45
N GLY A 93 3.57 2.76 17.28
CA GLY A 93 3.55 1.46 17.93
C GLY A 93 2.80 0.37 17.15
N LYS A 94 3.19 -0.88 17.37
CA LYS A 94 2.59 -2.08 16.75
C LYS A 94 2.12 -3.05 17.83
N VAL A 95 0.96 -3.67 17.61
CA VAL A 95 0.45 -4.82 18.39
C VAL A 95 1.00 -6.11 17.78
N LYS A 96 1.44 -7.03 18.62
CA LYS A 96 1.99 -8.36 18.27
C LYS A 96 1.30 -9.50 19.03
N GLU A 97 0.56 -9.15 20.07
CA GLU A 97 -0.11 -10.01 21.04
C GLU A 97 -1.27 -10.73 20.35
N LYS A 98 -1.09 -12.02 20.01
CA LYS A 98 -2.08 -12.80 19.24
C LYS A 98 -3.50 -12.70 19.79
N ASP A 99 -3.65 -12.68 21.11
CA ASP A 99 -4.97 -12.65 21.76
C ASP A 99 -5.64 -11.26 21.74
N VAL A 100 -4.86 -10.19 21.55
CA VAL A 100 -5.36 -8.85 21.20
C VAL A 100 -5.71 -8.80 19.71
N LEU A 101 -4.87 -9.35 18.85
CA LEU A 101 -5.12 -9.38 17.40
C LEU A 101 -6.41 -10.16 17.07
N LYS A 102 -6.72 -11.24 17.79
CA LYS A 102 -8.01 -11.99 17.69
C LYS A 102 -9.26 -11.18 18.08
N LEU A 103 -9.15 -9.95 18.57
CA LEU A 103 -10.30 -9.10 18.91
C LEU A 103 -10.78 -8.23 17.72
N TYR A 104 -10.05 -8.24 16.60
CA TYR A 104 -10.22 -7.28 15.50
C TYR A 104 -10.25 -7.94 14.14
N GLN A 105 -11.20 -7.52 13.30
CA GLN A 105 -11.33 -7.96 11.91
C GLN A 105 -10.16 -7.44 11.06
N LEU A 106 -9.72 -6.20 11.29
CA LEU A 106 -8.58 -5.60 10.58
C LEU A 106 -7.22 -6.29 10.86
N ALA A 107 -7.13 -7.17 11.86
CA ALA A 107 -5.95 -8.00 12.10
C ALA A 107 -5.90 -9.25 11.20
N VAL A 108 -6.93 -9.51 10.39
CA VAL A 108 -6.98 -10.62 9.43
C VAL A 108 -6.73 -10.10 8.01
N LYS A 109 -5.78 -10.72 7.31
CA LYS A 109 -5.52 -10.48 5.87
C LYS A 109 -5.51 -11.81 5.14
N ASN A 110 -6.19 -11.89 4.00
CA ASN A 110 -6.29 -13.09 3.16
C ASN A 110 -6.64 -14.34 4.01
N SER A 111 -7.66 -14.19 4.86
CA SER A 111 -8.17 -15.20 5.83
C SER A 111 -7.13 -15.71 6.85
N ARG A 112 -6.04 -14.96 7.10
CA ARG A 112 -4.99 -15.31 8.08
C ARG A 112 -4.72 -14.15 9.04
N LEU A 113 -4.56 -14.46 10.32
CA LEU A 113 -4.18 -13.47 11.34
C LEU A 113 -2.75 -12.99 11.09
N VAL A 114 -2.53 -11.67 11.08
CA VAL A 114 -1.19 -11.09 10.87
C VAL A 114 -0.28 -11.30 12.08
N LYS A 115 1.05 -11.28 11.86
CA LYS A 115 2.04 -11.36 12.94
C LYS A 115 2.15 -10.07 13.77
N GLN A 116 1.87 -8.92 13.16
CA GLN A 116 1.86 -7.60 13.80
C GLN A 116 1.06 -6.61 12.96
N ILE A 117 0.53 -5.56 13.60
CA ILE A 117 -0.20 -4.47 12.94
C ILE A 117 0.00 -3.16 13.71
N ASP A 118 -0.09 -2.02 13.03
CA ASP A 118 0.05 -0.69 13.64
C ASP A 118 -1.18 -0.32 14.48
N ARG A 119 -0.96 0.23 15.69
CA ARG A 119 -2.03 0.45 16.70
C ARG A 119 -3.21 1.26 16.16
N HIS A 120 -2.95 2.29 15.36
CA HIS A 120 -3.98 3.17 14.80
C HIS A 120 -4.95 2.46 13.83
N ILE A 121 -4.55 1.33 13.23
CA ILE A 121 -5.43 0.52 12.38
C ILE A 121 -6.44 -0.23 13.26
N LEU A 122 -6.00 -0.78 14.40
CA LEU A 122 -6.91 -1.43 15.35
C LEU A 122 -7.84 -0.44 16.05
N PHE A 123 -7.39 0.80 16.28
CA PHE A 123 -8.25 1.84 16.85
C PHE A 123 -9.44 2.20 15.95
N LEU A 124 -9.36 2.01 14.63
CA LEU A 124 -10.50 2.18 13.72
C LEU A 124 -11.59 1.12 13.96
N ASP A 125 -11.20 -0.16 13.97
CA ASP A 125 -12.08 -1.29 14.29
C ASP A 125 -12.66 -1.14 15.70
N ARG A 126 -11.80 -0.89 16.69
CA ARG A 126 -12.20 -0.67 18.10
C ARG A 126 -13.21 0.48 18.25
N SER A 127 -13.06 1.57 17.49
CA SER A 127 -14.00 2.68 17.51
C SER A 127 -15.38 2.29 16.94
N LEU A 128 -15.41 1.50 15.86
CA LEU A 128 -16.65 0.94 15.34
C LEU A 128 -17.27 -0.09 16.30
N GLN A 129 -16.49 -0.81 17.12
CA GLN A 129 -17.02 -1.68 18.17
C GLN A 129 -17.72 -0.87 19.28
N PHE A 130 -17.18 0.28 19.66
CA PHE A 130 -17.74 1.13 20.73
C PHE A 130 -19.10 1.77 20.39
N ILE A 131 -19.39 2.08 19.12
CA ILE A 131 -20.66 2.76 18.77
C ILE A 131 -21.78 1.79 18.42
N ARG A 132 -23.03 2.15 18.76
CA ARG A 132 -24.22 1.36 18.38
C ARG A 132 -24.48 1.36 16.87
N PRO A 133 -25.24 0.39 16.33
CA PRO A 133 -25.79 0.50 14.96
C PRO A 133 -26.57 1.81 14.79
N GLY A 134 -26.32 2.53 13.70
CA GLY A 134 -26.79 3.91 13.47
C GLY A 134 -26.00 5.01 14.19
N GLY A 135 -25.11 4.65 15.13
CA GLY A 135 -24.20 5.56 15.83
C GLY A 135 -23.09 6.10 14.94
N ARG A 136 -22.46 7.20 15.37
CA ARG A 136 -21.54 8.00 14.57
C ARG A 136 -20.16 8.11 15.21
N MET A 137 -19.12 8.32 14.40
CA MET A 137 -17.78 8.60 14.92
C MET A 137 -16.99 9.58 14.06
N ALA A 138 -16.08 10.32 14.70
CA ALA A 138 -15.04 11.11 14.06
C ALA A 138 -13.67 10.61 14.54
N ILE A 139 -12.83 10.16 13.61
CA ILE A 139 -11.49 9.62 13.92
C ILE A 139 -10.42 10.32 13.09
N VAL A 140 -9.34 10.77 13.73
CA VAL A 140 -8.16 11.23 13.00
C VAL A 140 -7.35 10.02 12.56
N ILE A 141 -6.98 9.96 11.28
CA ILE A 141 -6.15 8.88 10.72
C ILE A 141 -5.05 9.43 9.80
N PRO A 142 -3.91 8.72 9.64
CA PRO A 142 -2.91 9.02 8.62
C PRO A 142 -3.53 8.93 7.21
N GLN A 143 -3.28 9.91 6.33
CA GLN A 143 -3.92 9.94 5.01
C GLN A 143 -3.54 8.72 4.14
N VAL A 144 -2.37 8.12 4.38
CA VAL A 144 -1.88 6.92 3.66
C VAL A 144 -2.88 5.75 3.67
N LEU A 145 -3.68 5.58 4.74
CA LEU A 145 -4.68 4.52 4.80
C LEU A 145 -5.85 4.73 3.82
N LEU A 146 -6.12 6.00 3.47
CA LEU A 146 -7.20 6.38 2.57
C LEU A 146 -6.80 6.36 1.09
N ASN A 147 -5.50 6.26 0.74
CA ASN A 147 -5.07 6.34 -0.66
C ASN A 147 -4.04 5.28 -1.13
N SER A 148 -3.35 4.52 -0.27
CA SER A 148 -2.42 3.49 -0.77
C SER A 148 -3.12 2.21 -1.22
N ALA A 149 -2.64 1.57 -2.29
CA ALA A 149 -3.04 0.21 -2.70
C ALA A 149 -2.97 -0.79 -1.53
N SER A 150 -1.85 -0.77 -0.81
CA SER A 150 -1.56 -1.59 0.38
C SER A 150 -2.54 -1.43 1.56
N ALA A 151 -3.44 -0.44 1.51
CA ALA A 151 -4.50 -0.19 2.48
C ALA A 151 -5.93 -0.45 1.94
N GLU A 152 -6.12 -1.02 0.75
CA GLU A 152 -7.43 -1.34 0.16
C GLU A 152 -8.33 -2.13 1.12
N TYR A 153 -7.78 -3.15 1.79
CA TYR A 153 -8.48 -3.95 2.81
C TYR A 153 -9.05 -3.13 3.98
N ILE A 154 -8.45 -1.98 4.32
CA ILE A 154 -8.97 -1.07 5.36
C ILE A 154 -10.15 -0.27 4.83
N ARG A 155 -10.05 0.23 3.58
CA ARG A 155 -11.15 0.92 2.90
C ARG A 155 -12.35 -0.01 2.69
N ARG A 156 -12.10 -1.27 2.32
CA ARG A 156 -13.10 -2.34 2.23
C ARG A 156 -13.87 -2.51 3.54
N PHE A 157 -13.14 -2.73 4.63
CA PHE A 157 -13.71 -2.84 5.98
C PHE A 157 -14.53 -1.62 6.41
N ILE A 158 -14.06 -0.40 6.10
CA ILE A 158 -14.85 0.82 6.36
C ILE A 158 -16.18 0.77 5.61
N ILE A 159 -16.14 0.51 4.30
CA ILE A 159 -17.31 0.49 3.40
C ILE A 159 -18.33 -0.60 3.79
N ASP A 160 -17.86 -1.75 4.30
CA ASP A 160 -18.69 -2.87 4.76
C ASP A 160 -19.35 -2.63 6.13
N GLU A 161 -18.67 -1.92 7.05
CA GLU A 161 -19.16 -1.70 8.42
C GLU A 161 -19.88 -0.36 8.63
N ALA A 162 -19.56 0.67 7.84
CA ALA A 162 -20.07 2.02 8.04
C ALA A 162 -20.25 2.83 6.73
N ARG A 163 -21.26 3.71 6.74
CA ARG A 163 -21.40 4.79 5.77
C ARG A 163 -20.33 5.85 6.02
N ILE A 164 -19.60 6.25 4.99
CA ILE A 164 -18.70 7.41 5.07
C ILE A 164 -19.55 8.69 4.97
N LEU A 165 -19.45 9.57 5.96
CA LEU A 165 -20.18 10.84 6.00
C LEU A 165 -19.34 11.97 5.40
N ALA A 166 -18.07 12.04 5.81
CA ALA A 166 -17.12 13.05 5.38
C ALA A 166 -15.67 12.60 5.51
N VAL A 167 -14.80 13.17 4.67
CA VAL A 167 -13.34 13.09 4.77
C VAL A 167 -12.76 14.50 4.71
N VAL A 168 -12.19 14.95 5.83
CA VAL A 168 -11.56 16.28 5.94
C VAL A 168 -10.05 16.12 6.02
N GLY A 169 -9.35 16.44 4.93
CA GLY A 169 -7.89 16.47 4.90
C GLY A 169 -7.34 17.62 5.74
N LEU A 170 -6.40 17.34 6.63
CA LEU A 170 -5.77 18.34 7.50
C LEU A 170 -4.45 18.86 6.90
N HIS A 171 -4.12 20.13 7.14
CA HIS A 171 -2.85 20.69 6.73
C HIS A 171 -1.67 20.02 7.46
N ARG A 172 -0.52 19.92 6.79
CA ARG A 172 0.63 19.12 7.27
C ARG A 172 1.18 19.59 8.63
N ASN A 173 1.00 20.86 8.99
CA ASN A 173 1.51 21.44 10.24
C ASN A 173 0.52 21.33 11.42
N THR A 174 -0.73 20.85 11.26
CA THR A 174 -1.73 20.78 12.34
C THR A 174 -1.20 20.09 13.60
N PHE A 175 -0.43 19.00 13.43
CA PHE A 175 0.15 18.21 14.52
C PHE A 175 1.62 18.55 14.85
N LYS A 176 2.17 19.65 14.32
CA LYS A 176 3.47 20.15 14.79
C LYS A 176 3.39 20.71 16.22
N PRO A 177 4.50 20.70 16.99
CA PRO A 177 5.82 20.15 16.61
C PRO A 177 5.91 18.61 16.58
N TYR A 178 4.93 17.91 17.18
CA TYR A 178 5.00 16.46 17.44
C TYR A 178 5.13 15.56 16.20
N THR A 179 4.47 15.90 15.09
CA THR A 179 4.61 15.14 13.84
C THR A 179 4.30 15.98 12.60
N GLY A 180 4.94 15.63 11.48
CA GLY A 180 4.67 16.14 10.13
C GLY A 180 3.95 15.15 9.21
N ILE A 181 3.36 14.08 9.77
CA ILE A 181 2.51 13.11 9.07
C ILE A 181 1.22 13.81 8.61
N LYS A 182 0.90 13.72 7.32
CA LYS A 182 -0.35 14.24 6.78
C LYS A 182 -1.52 13.33 7.19
N THR A 183 -2.57 13.94 7.69
CA THR A 183 -3.69 13.28 8.38
C THR A 183 -5.03 13.73 7.80
N SER A 184 -6.10 13.04 8.16
CA SER A 184 -7.47 13.40 7.80
C SER A 184 -8.41 13.03 8.94
N ILE A 185 -9.49 13.80 9.13
CA ILE A 185 -10.60 13.41 9.99
C ILE A 185 -11.60 12.64 9.12
N LEU A 186 -11.81 11.37 9.46
CA LEU A 186 -12.79 10.50 8.85
C LEU A 186 -14.04 10.48 9.72
N PHE A 187 -15.18 10.85 9.13
CA PHE A 187 -16.49 10.81 9.78
C PHE A 187 -17.29 9.63 9.25
N LEU A 188 -17.74 8.75 10.14
CA LEU A 188 -18.46 7.51 9.81
C LEU A 188 -19.81 7.43 10.55
N GLN A 189 -20.77 6.76 9.94
CA GLN A 189 -21.97 6.25 10.61
C GLN A 189 -22.03 4.73 10.45
N LYS A 190 -21.96 3.99 11.56
CA LYS A 190 -22.04 2.53 11.55
C LYS A 190 -23.43 2.10 11.09
N TYR A 191 -23.51 1.19 10.11
CA TYR A 191 -24.81 0.79 9.57
C TYR A 191 -25.73 0.20 10.64
N THR A 192 -27.03 0.50 10.53
CA THR A 192 -28.09 -0.21 11.25
C THR A 192 -28.20 -1.67 10.79
N ASN A 193 -28.85 -2.50 11.61
CA ASN A 193 -29.13 -3.90 11.23
C ASN A 193 -30.01 -4.00 9.98
N GLU A 194 -30.83 -2.99 9.69
CA GLU A 194 -31.65 -2.92 8.46
C GLU A 194 -30.83 -2.54 7.23
N GLU A 195 -29.94 -1.55 7.35
CA GLU A 195 -29.01 -1.19 6.26
C GLU A 195 -28.10 -2.37 5.91
N LYS A 196 -27.56 -3.09 6.91
CA LYS A 196 -26.79 -4.31 6.64
C LYS A 196 -27.62 -5.41 5.95
N LYS A 197 -28.91 -5.57 6.31
CA LYS A 197 -29.83 -6.48 5.59
C LYS A 197 -30.08 -6.03 4.14
N LYS A 198 -30.22 -4.71 3.89
CA LYS A 198 -30.37 -4.14 2.54
C LYS A 198 -29.11 -4.34 1.69
N ILE A 199 -27.93 -4.01 2.23
CA ILE A 199 -26.62 -4.21 1.56
C ILE A 199 -26.37 -5.69 1.27
N LEU A 200 -26.74 -6.60 2.19
CA LEU A 200 -26.65 -8.05 1.93
C LEU A 200 -27.61 -8.49 0.80
N GLY A 201 -28.82 -7.94 0.73
CA GLY A 201 -29.75 -8.17 -0.38
C GLY A 201 -29.21 -7.70 -1.73
N ILE A 202 -28.53 -6.55 -1.76
CA ILE A 202 -27.82 -6.05 -2.94
C ILE A 202 -26.67 -7.00 -3.31
N LYS A 203 -25.82 -7.40 -2.35
CA LYS A 203 -24.74 -8.37 -2.60
C LYS A 203 -25.26 -9.68 -3.22
N VAL A 204 -26.33 -10.26 -2.68
CA VAL A 204 -26.96 -11.50 -3.20
C VAL A 204 -27.69 -11.29 -4.54
N LYS A 205 -28.02 -10.05 -4.93
CA LYS A 205 -28.45 -9.70 -6.30
C LYS A 205 -27.25 -9.67 -7.24
N CYS A 206 -26.20 -8.90 -6.90
CA CYS A 206 -24.99 -8.79 -7.71
C CYS A 206 -24.29 -10.15 -7.90
N GLU A 207 -24.28 -11.05 -6.91
CA GLU A 207 -23.70 -12.40 -7.03
C GLU A 207 -24.37 -13.26 -8.12
N ARG A 208 -25.69 -13.09 -8.34
CA ARG A 208 -26.41 -13.78 -9.42
C ARG A 208 -26.13 -13.15 -10.78
N GLU A 209 -25.99 -11.83 -10.85
CA GLU A 209 -25.61 -11.12 -12.07
C GLU A 209 -24.16 -11.43 -12.48
N TRP A 210 -23.26 -11.56 -11.51
CA TRP A 210 -21.86 -11.98 -11.71
C TRP A 210 -21.75 -13.33 -12.43
N PHE A 211 -22.57 -14.32 -12.07
CA PHE A 211 -22.54 -15.64 -12.70
C PHE A 211 -22.83 -15.56 -14.21
N GLU A 212 -23.88 -14.84 -14.61
CA GLU A 212 -24.20 -14.65 -16.03
C GLU A 212 -23.22 -13.69 -16.73
N PHE A 213 -22.65 -12.71 -16.03
CA PHE A 213 -21.59 -11.82 -16.53
C PHE A 213 -20.31 -12.60 -16.89
N VAL A 214 -19.80 -13.44 -15.99
CA VAL A 214 -18.63 -14.31 -16.25
C VAL A 214 -18.91 -15.34 -17.33
N LYS A 215 -20.11 -15.93 -17.33
CA LYS A 215 -20.54 -16.89 -18.35
C LYS A 215 -20.61 -16.25 -19.75
N ARG A 216 -20.98 -14.96 -19.84
CA ARG A 216 -20.85 -14.18 -21.08
C ARG A 216 -19.38 -13.94 -21.44
N LEU A 217 -18.56 -13.45 -20.50
CA LEU A 217 -17.13 -13.21 -20.74
C LEU A 217 -16.37 -14.47 -21.19
N LYS A 218 -16.60 -15.62 -20.55
CA LYS A 218 -15.96 -16.90 -20.93
C LYS A 218 -16.34 -17.38 -22.33
N LYS A 219 -17.48 -16.94 -22.87
CA LYS A 219 -17.89 -17.19 -24.27
C LYS A 219 -17.31 -16.15 -25.24
N GLU A 220 -17.27 -14.89 -24.82
CA GLU A 220 -16.78 -13.74 -25.60
C GLU A 220 -15.25 -13.80 -25.81
N TYR A 221 -14.52 -14.18 -24.76
CA TYR A 221 -13.06 -14.33 -24.75
C TYR A 221 -12.63 -15.81 -24.74
N GLN A 222 -13.46 -16.72 -25.26
CA GLN A 222 -13.18 -18.16 -25.27
C GLN A 222 -11.89 -18.49 -26.04
N ASP A 223 -11.72 -17.88 -27.22
CA ASP A 223 -10.57 -18.09 -28.10
C ASP A 223 -9.46 -17.05 -27.85
N VAL A 224 -9.15 -16.74 -26.59
CA VAL A 224 -8.16 -15.72 -26.18
C VAL A 224 -7.02 -16.37 -25.40
N GLY A 225 -5.92 -16.63 -26.11
CA GLY A 225 -4.62 -16.95 -25.52
C GLY A 225 -3.76 -15.73 -25.22
N TRP A 226 -2.58 -15.95 -24.63
CA TRP A 226 -1.57 -14.91 -24.36
C TRP A 226 -0.96 -14.30 -25.63
N ASP A 227 -1.10 -15.00 -26.75
CA ASP A 227 -0.59 -14.70 -28.09
C ASP A 227 -1.53 -13.81 -28.91
N LYS A 228 -2.81 -13.71 -28.51
CA LYS A 228 -3.82 -12.94 -29.25
C LYS A 228 -3.69 -11.44 -28.99
N LEU A 229 -3.37 -10.70 -30.04
CA LEU A 229 -3.49 -9.24 -30.06
C LEU A 229 -4.96 -8.82 -29.91
N LEU A 230 -5.23 -8.09 -28.83
CA LEU A 230 -6.49 -7.39 -28.55
C LEU A 230 -6.17 -5.93 -28.27
N SER A 231 -7.11 -5.03 -28.54
CA SER A 231 -7.01 -3.63 -28.10
C SER A 231 -7.86 -3.38 -26.85
N GLU A 232 -7.41 -2.46 -25.99
CA GLU A 232 -8.13 -2.05 -24.77
C GLU A 232 -9.51 -1.42 -25.05
N LYS A 233 -9.83 -1.12 -26.31
CA LYS A 233 -11.12 -0.56 -26.75
C LYS A 233 -12.16 -1.65 -27.00
N GLU A 234 -11.75 -2.92 -27.05
CA GLU A 234 -12.62 -4.09 -27.26
C GLU A 234 -13.02 -4.76 -25.93
N LEU A 235 -12.45 -4.34 -24.80
CA LEU A 235 -12.83 -4.80 -23.47
C LEU A 235 -14.04 -4.01 -22.93
N ASN A 236 -14.89 -4.66 -22.15
CA ASN A 236 -15.91 -3.95 -21.37
C ASN A 236 -15.30 -3.18 -20.18
N GLU A 237 -16.02 -2.15 -19.70
CA GLU A 237 -15.57 -1.22 -18.65
C GLU A 237 -15.08 -1.94 -17.39
N GLU A 238 -15.83 -2.94 -16.90
CA GLU A 238 -15.49 -3.60 -15.64
C GLU A 238 -14.26 -4.51 -15.77
N LEU A 239 -14.11 -5.23 -16.88
CA LEU A 239 -12.93 -6.06 -17.16
C LEU A 239 -11.69 -5.20 -17.41
N ARG A 240 -11.82 -4.12 -18.20
CA ARG A 240 -10.73 -3.17 -18.46
C ARG A 240 -10.23 -2.55 -17.16
N SER A 241 -11.12 -1.98 -16.36
CA SER A 241 -10.76 -1.29 -15.12
C SER A 241 -10.14 -2.24 -14.08
N PHE A 242 -10.56 -3.51 -14.03
CA PHE A 242 -9.88 -4.52 -13.21
C PHE A 242 -8.48 -4.84 -13.74
N VAL A 243 -8.31 -5.05 -15.05
CA VAL A 243 -7.01 -5.41 -15.64
C VAL A 243 -5.99 -4.28 -15.46
N GLU A 244 -6.38 -3.03 -15.71
CA GLU A 244 -5.56 -1.85 -15.43
C GLU A 244 -5.14 -1.84 -13.95
N THR A 245 -6.10 -1.76 -13.02
CA THR A 245 -5.82 -1.63 -11.58
C THR A 245 -5.00 -2.81 -11.03
N TYR A 246 -5.43 -4.05 -11.29
CA TYR A 246 -4.87 -5.24 -10.63
C TYR A 246 -3.47 -5.61 -11.10
N PHE A 247 -3.17 -5.44 -12.39
CA PHE A 247 -1.84 -5.77 -12.91
C PHE A 247 -0.84 -4.61 -12.72
N GLU A 248 -1.29 -3.35 -12.68
CA GLU A 248 -0.44 -2.20 -12.30
C GLU A 248 -0.06 -2.23 -10.82
N GLU A 249 -1.02 -2.34 -9.89
CA GLU A 249 -0.73 -2.45 -8.44
C GLU A 249 0.23 -3.61 -8.13
N ARG A 250 0.11 -4.71 -8.90
CA ARG A 250 0.95 -5.88 -8.73
C ARG A 250 2.36 -5.69 -9.30
N GLU A 251 2.53 -4.94 -10.39
CA GLU A 251 3.86 -4.55 -10.86
C GLU A 251 4.54 -3.57 -9.88
N GLU A 252 3.81 -2.60 -9.30
CA GLU A 252 4.35 -1.74 -8.25
C GLU A 252 4.85 -2.55 -7.04
N LEU A 253 4.06 -3.53 -6.58
CA LEU A 253 4.43 -4.40 -5.47
C LEU A 253 5.66 -5.27 -5.80
N GLU A 254 5.78 -5.74 -7.04
CA GLU A 254 6.95 -6.50 -7.50
C GLU A 254 8.19 -5.59 -7.65
N LYS A 255 8.04 -4.33 -8.11
CA LYS A 255 9.11 -3.32 -8.11
C LYS A 255 9.60 -3.00 -6.69
N GLU A 256 8.69 -2.77 -5.74
CA GLU A 256 9.04 -2.46 -4.35
C GLU A 256 9.68 -3.66 -3.63
N THR A 257 9.18 -4.88 -3.91
CA THR A 257 9.75 -6.13 -3.37
C THR A 257 11.13 -6.40 -3.95
N ARG A 258 11.32 -6.17 -5.25
CA ARG A 258 12.62 -6.21 -5.93
C ARG A 258 13.61 -5.24 -5.28
N LYS A 259 13.24 -3.97 -5.10
CA LYS A 259 14.10 -2.97 -4.47
C LYS A 259 14.54 -3.41 -3.07
N LYS A 260 13.61 -3.92 -2.25
CA LYS A 260 13.89 -4.47 -0.91
C LYS A 260 14.71 -5.76 -0.89
N LEU A 261 14.88 -6.43 -2.03
CA LEU A 261 15.80 -7.55 -2.21
C LEU A 261 17.16 -7.05 -2.69
N GLU A 262 17.20 -6.09 -3.61
CA GLU A 262 18.42 -5.45 -4.10
C GLU A 262 19.14 -4.70 -2.95
N GLU A 263 18.43 -3.87 -2.18
CA GLU A 263 18.92 -3.23 -0.93
C GLU A 263 19.44 -4.24 0.12
N LYS A 264 18.94 -5.48 0.11
CA LYS A 264 19.40 -6.57 0.98
C LYS A 264 20.59 -7.32 0.43
N ILE A 265 20.71 -7.44 -0.88
CA ILE A 265 21.85 -8.08 -1.55
C ILE A 265 23.04 -7.15 -1.41
N GLU A 266 22.89 -5.85 -1.68
CA GLU A 266 23.91 -4.84 -1.39
C GLU A 266 24.35 -4.88 0.08
N GLY A 267 23.40 -4.95 1.03
CA GLY A 267 23.72 -5.09 2.46
C GLY A 267 24.50 -6.37 2.83
N LEU A 268 24.26 -7.48 2.12
CA LEU A 268 24.98 -8.75 2.31
C LEU A 268 26.32 -8.83 1.53
N GLU A 269 26.49 -8.00 0.50
CA GLU A 269 27.73 -7.85 -0.24
C GLU A 269 28.68 -6.87 0.47
N VAL A 270 28.16 -5.83 1.13
CA VAL A 270 28.94 -4.96 2.05
C VAL A 270 29.55 -5.77 3.19
N GLU A 271 28.80 -6.68 3.84
CA GLU A 271 29.35 -7.59 4.87
C GLU A 271 30.42 -8.57 4.34
N LYS A 272 30.62 -8.68 3.02
CA LYS A 272 31.68 -9.50 2.39
C LYS A 272 32.84 -8.69 1.81
N ASN A 273 32.60 -7.45 1.37
CA ASN A 273 33.62 -6.67 0.68
C ASN A 273 34.74 -6.17 1.61
N GLU A 274 34.49 -5.99 2.91
CA GLU A 274 35.54 -5.51 3.84
C GLU A 274 36.78 -6.42 3.91
N GLU A 275 36.67 -7.72 3.59
CA GLU A 275 37.82 -8.63 3.45
C GLU A 275 38.41 -8.66 2.03
N LEU A 276 37.58 -8.50 1.00
CA LEU A 276 38.00 -8.57 -0.42
C LEU A 276 38.71 -7.30 -0.92
N GLU A 277 38.24 -6.10 -0.52
CA GLU A 277 38.84 -4.84 -0.94
C GLU A 277 40.33 -4.76 -0.55
N LYS A 278 40.69 -5.29 0.62
CA LYS A 278 42.09 -5.37 1.10
C LYS A 278 42.98 -6.25 0.19
N ILE A 279 42.42 -7.22 -0.52
CA ILE A 279 43.14 -8.13 -1.43
C ILE A 279 43.22 -7.55 -2.84
N GLU A 280 42.15 -6.90 -3.31
CA GLU A 280 42.12 -6.29 -4.64
C GLU A 280 42.94 -5.00 -4.73
N GLU A 281 42.96 -4.17 -3.68
CA GLU A 281 43.77 -2.95 -3.66
C GLU A 281 45.28 -3.25 -3.80
N ILE A 282 45.74 -4.38 -3.24
CA ILE A 282 47.12 -4.89 -3.35
C ILE A 282 47.45 -5.37 -4.78
N LYS A 283 46.48 -5.94 -5.51
CA LYS A 283 46.63 -6.28 -6.94
C LYS A 283 46.62 -5.03 -7.82
N TRP A 284 45.62 -4.16 -7.64
CA TRP A 284 45.37 -2.97 -8.46
C TRP A 284 46.57 -2.02 -8.48
N LYS A 285 47.15 -1.72 -7.31
CA LYS A 285 48.38 -0.92 -7.16
C LYS A 285 49.61 -1.50 -7.87
N LYS A 286 49.60 -2.79 -8.22
CA LYS A 286 50.70 -3.48 -8.90
C LYS A 286 50.56 -3.48 -10.43
N SER A 287 49.34 -3.35 -10.96
CA SER A 287 49.07 -3.32 -12.41
C SER A 287 48.97 -1.92 -13.00
N LEU A 288 48.52 -0.92 -12.23
CA LEU A 288 48.31 0.43 -12.76
C LEU A 288 49.61 1.09 -13.25
N LYS A 289 50.72 0.85 -12.54
CA LYS A 289 52.04 1.38 -12.90
C LYS A 289 52.52 0.92 -14.28
N THR A 290 52.12 -0.28 -14.72
CA THR A 290 52.56 -0.87 -15.99
C THR A 290 51.75 -0.34 -17.18
N LEU A 291 50.49 0.05 -16.97
CA LEU A 291 49.64 0.55 -18.06
C LEU A 291 50.04 1.95 -18.50
N THR A 292 50.26 2.87 -17.55
CA THR A 292 50.57 4.30 -17.83
C THR A 292 51.85 4.50 -18.67
N GLU A 293 52.66 3.46 -18.86
CA GLU A 293 53.88 3.39 -19.67
C GLU A 293 53.73 2.63 -21.02
N CYS A 294 52.52 2.28 -21.50
CA CYS A 294 52.34 1.47 -22.73
C CYS A 294 51.86 2.16 -24.04
N VAL A 295 51.46 3.44 -24.06
CA VAL A 295 50.78 4.07 -25.21
C VAL A 295 51.11 5.56 -25.59
N ASN A 296 52.18 6.25 -25.13
CA ASN A 296 52.53 7.66 -25.54
C ASN A 296 52.49 7.86 -27.06
N LEU A 297 53.55 7.37 -27.71
CA LEU A 297 53.95 7.87 -29.00
C LEU A 297 53.52 6.89 -30.11
N VAL A 298 52.47 6.11 -29.81
CA VAL A 298 51.41 5.79 -30.79
C VAL A 298 50.94 7.07 -31.50
N GLU A 299 51.27 8.27 -30.99
CA GLU A 299 51.16 9.56 -31.71
C GLU A 299 52.48 10.17 -32.27
N GLU A 300 53.71 9.71 -31.95
CA GLU A 300 54.95 10.14 -32.68
C GLU A 300 55.43 9.17 -33.76
N VAL A 301 55.30 7.85 -33.60
CA VAL A 301 55.59 6.93 -34.72
C VAL A 301 54.57 7.13 -35.85
N LYS A 302 53.34 7.59 -35.53
CA LYS A 302 52.38 8.15 -36.51
C LYS A 302 52.91 9.39 -37.26
N LYS A 303 53.88 10.14 -36.72
CA LYS A 303 54.56 11.23 -37.45
C LYS A 303 55.74 10.73 -38.29
N TYR A 304 56.40 9.64 -37.90
CA TYR A 304 57.57 9.11 -38.63
C TYR A 304 57.21 8.33 -39.91
N TYR A 305 56.01 7.75 -40.01
CA TYR A 305 55.58 6.93 -41.15
C TYR A 305 54.48 7.59 -42.01
N GLN A 306 54.66 8.84 -42.45
CA GLN A 306 53.64 9.57 -43.22
C GLN A 306 53.30 9.02 -44.62
N ASN A 307 54.05 8.03 -45.14
CA ASN A 307 53.90 7.48 -46.50
C ASN A 307 53.81 5.93 -46.57
N ILE A 308 53.36 5.25 -45.52
CA ILE A 308 53.09 3.79 -45.55
C ILE A 308 51.59 3.53 -45.28
N SER A 309 51.00 2.53 -45.95
CA SER A 309 49.60 2.15 -45.71
C SER A 309 49.45 1.41 -44.37
N TRP A 310 48.34 1.65 -43.67
CA TRP A 310 48.08 1.06 -42.36
C TRP A 310 48.02 -0.48 -42.37
N ASP A 311 47.72 -1.09 -43.52
CA ASP A 311 47.63 -2.56 -43.66
C ASP A 311 49.00 -3.27 -43.62
N GLU A 312 50.10 -2.60 -43.99
CA GLU A 312 51.45 -3.20 -43.92
C GLU A 312 52.03 -3.16 -42.50
N LEU A 313 51.73 -2.11 -41.73
CA LEU A 313 52.28 -1.93 -40.37
C LEU A 313 51.73 -2.95 -39.35
N LEU A 314 50.58 -3.58 -39.63
CA LEU A 314 49.93 -4.55 -38.74
C LEU A 314 50.43 -5.99 -38.92
N CYS A 315 51.29 -6.26 -39.90
CA CYS A 315 51.68 -7.62 -40.29
C CYS A 315 53.14 -8.01 -39.96
N GLY A 316 53.96 -7.13 -39.37
CA GLY A 316 55.27 -7.53 -38.86
C GLY A 316 56.17 -6.38 -38.36
N GLY A 317 56.93 -6.64 -37.29
CA GLY A 317 57.90 -5.71 -36.70
C GLY A 317 57.45 -5.13 -35.36
N GLU A 318 58.41 -4.82 -34.49
CA GLU A 318 58.14 -4.35 -33.13
C GLU A 318 57.92 -2.84 -33.05
N LEU A 319 57.19 -2.46 -32.00
CA LEU A 319 56.79 -1.10 -31.64
C LEU A 319 57.90 -0.41 -30.81
N SER A 320 58.42 0.74 -31.27
CA SER A 320 59.60 1.41 -30.70
C SER A 320 59.41 1.93 -29.26
N GLU A 321 60.50 2.37 -28.60
CA GLU A 321 60.45 2.97 -27.25
C GLU A 321 59.91 4.40 -27.24
N GLU A 322 59.94 5.12 -28.36
CA GLU A 322 59.00 6.20 -28.57
C GLU A 322 57.59 5.63 -28.82
N LEU A 323 56.90 5.06 -27.80
CA LEU A 323 55.51 4.61 -27.99
C LEU A 323 54.47 4.51 -26.84
N LYS A 324 54.57 4.58 -25.50
CA LYS A 324 55.48 4.90 -24.37
C LYS A 324 54.48 5.36 -23.23
N SER A 325 54.50 6.54 -22.58
CA SER A 325 53.33 7.04 -21.75
C SER A 325 52.00 7.63 -22.38
N PHE A 326 51.89 8.92 -22.78
CA PHE A 326 50.74 9.74 -23.32
C PHE A 326 49.37 9.17 -23.78
N ILE A 327 49.12 8.15 -24.62
CA ILE A 327 47.68 7.77 -24.83
C ILE A 327 47.07 7.23 -23.51
N ASN A 328 47.91 6.86 -22.54
CA ASN A 328 47.50 6.78 -21.14
C ASN A 328 47.06 8.15 -20.57
N THR A 329 47.85 9.21 -20.73
CA THR A 329 47.47 10.62 -20.45
C THR A 329 46.21 11.06 -21.20
N TYR A 330 45.94 10.51 -22.40
CA TYR A 330 44.74 10.73 -23.20
C TYR A 330 43.50 10.04 -22.60
N PHE A 331 43.65 8.79 -22.12
CA PHE A 331 42.52 8.07 -21.51
C PHE A 331 42.21 8.49 -20.07
N GLU A 332 43.22 8.84 -19.25
CA GLU A 332 42.99 9.27 -17.86
C GLU A 332 42.22 10.59 -17.74
N THR A 333 42.29 11.47 -18.74
CA THR A 333 41.68 12.81 -18.69
C THR A 333 40.18 12.85 -19.03
N LYS A 334 39.63 11.84 -19.73
CA LYS A 334 38.26 11.91 -20.28
C LYS A 334 37.16 11.27 -19.42
N ILE A 335 37.50 10.77 -18.22
CA ILE A 335 36.57 10.04 -17.34
C ILE A 335 35.95 10.93 -16.23
N LYS A 336 36.43 12.18 -16.05
CA LYS A 336 36.11 13.03 -14.88
C LYS A 336 35.23 14.28 -15.14
N SER A 337 34.42 14.29 -16.20
CA SER A 337 33.43 15.36 -16.41
C SER A 337 32.13 14.84 -17.05
N GLY A 338 31.02 14.98 -16.32
CA GLY A 338 29.67 14.70 -16.79
C GLY A 338 28.65 15.57 -16.05
N GLY A 339 27.45 15.73 -16.61
CA GLY A 339 26.37 16.51 -15.98
C GLY A 339 25.07 16.54 -16.80
N SER A 340 23.96 16.34 -16.10
CA SER A 340 22.55 16.59 -16.48
C SER A 340 22.03 16.09 -17.84
N ILE A 341 21.09 15.13 -17.77
CA ILE A 341 19.95 14.97 -18.69
C ILE A 341 18.68 15.11 -17.83
N GLU A 342 17.60 15.64 -18.40
CA GLU A 342 16.38 16.03 -17.68
C GLU A 342 15.38 14.87 -17.47
N ASP A 343 14.48 15.02 -16.49
CA ASP A 343 13.46 14.03 -16.12
C ASP A 343 12.41 13.78 -17.22
N SER A 344 12.73 12.91 -18.18
CA SER A 344 11.77 12.35 -19.16
C SER A 344 12.12 10.94 -19.67
N GLU A 345 13.41 10.61 -19.83
CA GLU A 345 13.82 9.34 -20.47
C GLU A 345 13.56 8.06 -19.66
N VAL A 346 13.29 8.16 -18.35
CA VAL A 346 13.15 6.98 -17.46
C VAL A 346 11.99 6.08 -17.90
N GLU A 347 10.86 6.67 -18.31
CA GLU A 347 9.68 5.90 -18.69
C GLU A 347 9.84 5.24 -20.07
N GLU A 348 10.47 5.93 -21.01
CA GLU A 348 10.73 5.41 -22.37
C GLU A 348 11.81 4.32 -22.36
N THR A 349 12.89 4.51 -21.58
CA THR A 349 13.91 3.48 -21.36
C THR A 349 13.34 2.26 -20.62
N GLU A 350 12.46 2.43 -19.63
CA GLU A 350 11.70 1.30 -19.04
C GLU A 350 10.84 0.59 -20.08
N LYS A 351 10.03 1.33 -20.88
CA LYS A 351 9.16 0.75 -21.92
C LYS A 351 9.96 -0.04 -22.97
N ILE A 352 11.14 0.44 -23.37
CA ILE A 352 12.05 -0.26 -24.28
C ILE A 352 12.64 -1.52 -23.60
N LYS A 353 13.09 -1.42 -22.34
CA LYS A 353 13.64 -2.53 -21.55
C LYS A 353 12.61 -3.64 -21.31
N ARG A 354 11.35 -3.27 -21.02
CA ARG A 354 10.18 -4.17 -20.90
C ARG A 354 9.89 -4.89 -22.21
N LYS A 355 9.80 -4.18 -23.34
CA LYS A 355 9.56 -4.78 -24.68
C LYS A 355 10.67 -5.76 -25.07
N LYS A 356 11.95 -5.42 -24.83
CA LYS A 356 13.08 -6.36 -25.00
C LYS A 356 12.97 -7.59 -24.08
N SER A 357 12.60 -7.41 -22.81
CA SER A 357 12.40 -8.51 -21.86
C SER A 357 11.26 -9.45 -22.27
N LEU A 358 10.12 -8.92 -22.73
CA LEU A 358 8.96 -9.75 -23.11
C LEU A 358 9.26 -10.59 -24.36
N LYS A 359 9.90 -10.01 -25.38
CA LYS A 359 10.32 -10.75 -26.57
C LYS A 359 11.22 -11.94 -26.22
N ALA A 360 12.23 -11.72 -25.37
CA ALA A 360 13.15 -12.78 -24.91
C ALA A 360 12.49 -13.85 -24.02
N LEU A 361 11.33 -13.59 -23.41
CA LEU A 361 10.53 -14.62 -22.72
C LEU A 361 9.77 -15.48 -23.73
N ILE A 362 9.17 -14.87 -24.77
CA ILE A 362 8.41 -15.55 -25.82
C ILE A 362 9.32 -16.45 -26.65
N GLU A 363 10.52 -15.98 -27.02
CA GLU A 363 11.52 -16.77 -27.75
C GLU A 363 11.91 -18.03 -26.95
N LYS A 364 12.22 -17.88 -25.66
CA LYS A 364 12.52 -19.01 -24.76
C LYS A 364 11.35 -19.97 -24.54
N LEU A 365 10.12 -19.46 -24.51
CA LEU A 365 8.93 -20.32 -24.46
C LEU A 365 8.82 -21.19 -25.73
N GLN A 366 9.06 -20.61 -26.90
CA GLN A 366 9.04 -21.33 -28.18
C GLN A 366 10.14 -22.40 -28.26
N GLU A 367 11.36 -22.07 -27.83
CA GLU A 367 12.48 -23.03 -27.69
C GLU A 367 12.08 -24.23 -26.82
N MET A 368 11.57 -23.98 -25.61
CA MET A 368 11.16 -25.06 -24.69
C MET A 368 9.99 -25.89 -25.25
N GLN A 369 9.04 -25.28 -25.96
CA GLN A 369 7.95 -26.01 -26.63
C GLN A 369 8.44 -26.90 -27.78
N VAL A 370 9.51 -26.53 -28.51
CA VAL A 370 10.16 -27.44 -29.47
C VAL A 370 10.77 -28.62 -28.73
N LEU A 371 11.60 -28.35 -27.73
CA LEU A 371 12.31 -29.39 -26.96
C LEU A 371 11.34 -30.39 -26.28
N LEU A 372 10.21 -29.91 -25.75
CA LEU A 372 9.17 -30.77 -25.16
C LEU A 372 8.52 -31.70 -26.20
N ARG A 373 8.28 -31.22 -27.43
CA ARG A 373 7.74 -32.04 -28.53
C ARG A 373 8.74 -33.10 -28.99
N GLU A 374 10.02 -32.77 -29.01
CA GLU A 374 11.10 -33.72 -29.31
C GLU A 374 11.20 -34.81 -28.24
N LYS A 375 11.18 -34.43 -26.95
CA LYS A 375 11.18 -35.37 -25.82
C LYS A 375 9.94 -36.28 -25.80
N HIS A 376 8.75 -35.77 -26.12
CA HIS A 376 7.56 -36.61 -26.30
C HIS A 376 7.61 -37.53 -27.53
N LYS A 377 8.41 -37.20 -28.54
CA LYS A 377 8.64 -38.05 -29.73
C LYS A 377 9.67 -39.14 -29.41
N GLU A 378 10.72 -38.80 -28.68
CA GLU A 378 11.70 -39.73 -28.09
C GLU A 378 10.99 -40.79 -27.23
N LEU A 379 10.15 -40.36 -26.27
CA LEU A 379 9.35 -41.24 -25.41
C LEU A 379 8.31 -42.11 -26.17
N LYS A 380 8.01 -41.81 -27.44
CA LYS A 380 7.13 -42.60 -28.32
C LYS A 380 7.88 -43.48 -29.31
N GLY A 381 9.21 -43.36 -29.39
CA GLY A 381 10.06 -44.28 -30.15
C GLY A 381 10.40 -45.50 -29.28
N ASN A 382 9.96 -46.69 -29.68
CA ASN A 382 10.14 -47.93 -28.92
C ASN A 382 11.59 -48.47 -28.94
N ILE A 383 12.58 -47.66 -28.56
CA ILE A 383 14.03 -47.97 -28.59
C ILE A 383 14.76 -47.41 -27.34
N LEU A 384 14.09 -47.39 -26.19
CA LEU A 384 14.62 -46.91 -24.91
C LEU A 384 14.42 -47.96 -23.82
N ASP A 385 15.41 -48.11 -22.93
CA ASP A 385 15.28 -48.93 -21.72
C ASP A 385 14.47 -48.22 -20.62
N ASP A 386 13.93 -48.99 -19.67
CA ASP A 386 13.05 -48.48 -18.61
C ASP A 386 13.69 -47.33 -17.79
N LYS A 387 15.02 -47.33 -17.62
CA LYS A 387 15.73 -46.29 -16.88
C LYS A 387 15.78 -44.98 -17.68
N LYS A 388 16.12 -45.04 -18.98
CA LYS A 388 16.08 -43.86 -19.86
C LYS A 388 14.65 -43.35 -20.06
N MET A 389 13.65 -44.22 -20.11
CA MET A 389 12.23 -43.83 -20.18
C MET A 389 11.81 -43.01 -18.96
N GLU A 390 12.23 -43.42 -17.77
CA GLU A 390 11.96 -42.74 -16.50
C GLU A 390 12.77 -41.43 -16.34
N GLU A 391 14.01 -41.38 -16.84
CA GLU A 391 14.81 -40.14 -16.93
C GLU A 391 14.17 -39.14 -17.91
N THR A 392 13.75 -39.59 -19.09
CA THR A 392 13.06 -38.77 -20.11
C THR A 392 11.71 -38.22 -19.59
N ARG A 393 10.96 -38.99 -18.79
CA ARG A 393 9.75 -38.49 -18.10
C ARG A 393 10.05 -37.34 -17.15
N LYS A 394 11.09 -37.46 -16.32
CA LYS A 394 11.50 -36.39 -15.39
C LYS A 394 11.97 -35.13 -16.12
N GLU A 395 12.60 -35.26 -17.28
CA GLU A 395 12.90 -34.13 -18.17
C GLU A 395 11.63 -33.49 -18.72
N ILE A 396 10.66 -34.28 -19.20
CA ILE A 396 9.34 -33.81 -19.66
C ILE A 396 8.59 -33.06 -18.57
N ASP A 397 8.50 -33.61 -17.36
CA ASP A 397 7.82 -32.96 -16.22
C ASP A 397 8.52 -31.65 -15.83
N THR A 398 9.85 -31.65 -15.79
CA THR A 398 10.66 -30.46 -15.49
C THR A 398 10.53 -29.37 -16.56
N LEU A 399 10.47 -29.76 -17.84
CA LEU A 399 10.23 -28.83 -18.96
C LEU A 399 8.79 -28.30 -18.95
N THR A 400 7.81 -29.14 -18.64
CA THR A 400 6.39 -28.75 -18.53
C THR A 400 6.20 -27.71 -17.44
N GLY A 401 6.70 -27.95 -16.22
CA GLY A 401 6.62 -26.95 -15.13
C GLY A 401 7.40 -25.65 -15.41
N ARG A 402 8.45 -25.69 -16.23
CA ARG A 402 9.12 -24.48 -16.73
C ARG A 402 8.25 -23.74 -17.76
N ILE A 403 7.66 -24.45 -18.71
CA ILE A 403 6.76 -23.90 -19.74
C ILE A 403 5.53 -23.26 -19.09
N GLU A 404 4.91 -23.91 -18.10
CA GLU A 404 3.82 -23.36 -17.30
C GLU A 404 4.22 -22.05 -16.62
N LYS A 405 5.41 -21.99 -16.01
CA LYS A 405 5.93 -20.76 -15.42
C LYS A 405 6.14 -19.64 -16.45
N PHE A 406 6.79 -19.93 -17.58
CA PHE A 406 6.97 -18.95 -18.66
C PHE A 406 5.63 -18.47 -19.24
N ASN A 407 4.67 -19.38 -19.45
CA ASN A 407 3.30 -19.04 -19.85
C ASN A 407 2.64 -18.10 -18.82
N LYS A 408 2.77 -18.37 -17.52
CA LYS A 408 2.21 -17.50 -16.46
C LYS A 408 2.91 -16.14 -16.42
N ASP A 409 4.23 -16.09 -16.56
CA ASP A 409 5.03 -14.85 -16.57
C ASP A 409 4.75 -13.97 -17.81
N ILE A 410 4.52 -14.58 -18.98
CA ILE A 410 4.08 -13.90 -20.22
C ILE A 410 2.61 -13.45 -20.10
N SER A 411 1.75 -14.28 -19.50
CA SER A 411 0.32 -13.97 -19.36
C SER A 411 0.07 -12.78 -18.43
N GLN A 412 0.95 -12.53 -17.46
CA GLN A 412 0.88 -11.32 -16.61
C GLN A 412 1.26 -10.03 -17.37
N ARG A 413 1.85 -10.13 -18.58
CA ARG A 413 2.46 -9.03 -19.36
C ARG A 413 1.82 -8.78 -20.73
N THR A 414 0.82 -9.57 -21.10
CA THR A 414 0.08 -9.44 -22.38
C THR A 414 -1.41 -9.32 -22.10
N LEU A 415 -2.11 -8.43 -22.78
CA LEU A 415 -3.53 -8.15 -22.49
C LEU A 415 -4.42 -9.40 -22.63
N GLY A 416 -4.22 -10.20 -23.69
CA GLY A 416 -4.91 -11.48 -23.86
C GLY A 416 -4.61 -12.49 -22.74
N GLY A 417 -3.36 -12.54 -22.25
CA GLY A 417 -2.97 -13.38 -21.13
C GLY A 417 -3.50 -12.91 -19.78
N GLN A 418 -3.62 -11.60 -19.58
CA GLN A 418 -4.21 -11.00 -18.38
C GLN A 418 -5.70 -11.36 -18.31
N ILE A 419 -6.42 -11.21 -19.43
CA ILE A 419 -7.82 -11.65 -19.58
C ILE A 419 -7.96 -13.16 -19.34
N TYR A 420 -7.06 -13.97 -19.92
CA TYR A 420 -7.06 -15.43 -19.71
C TYR A 420 -6.91 -15.80 -18.23
N LEU A 421 -6.00 -15.14 -17.49
CA LEU A 421 -5.85 -15.32 -16.04
C LEU A 421 -7.11 -14.87 -15.30
N VAL A 422 -7.65 -13.69 -15.61
CA VAL A 422 -8.86 -13.13 -14.98
C VAL A 422 -10.09 -14.04 -15.12
N LEU A 423 -10.17 -14.82 -16.20
CA LEU A 423 -11.28 -15.72 -16.43
C LEU A 423 -11.01 -17.16 -15.96
N ASN A 424 -9.76 -17.63 -15.88
CA ASN A 424 -9.45 -19.06 -15.70
C ASN A 424 -8.49 -19.41 -14.56
N ASP A 425 -7.72 -18.47 -14.00
CA ASP A 425 -6.97 -18.67 -12.76
C ASP A 425 -7.90 -18.38 -11.58
N GLU A 426 -8.18 -19.38 -10.72
CA GLU A 426 -9.17 -19.31 -9.64
C GLU A 426 -8.93 -18.11 -8.70
N GLY A 427 -7.67 -17.88 -8.32
CA GLY A 427 -7.28 -16.77 -7.44
C GLY A 427 -7.53 -15.41 -8.09
N THR A 428 -7.16 -15.25 -9.36
CA THR A 428 -7.39 -14.02 -10.13
C THR A 428 -8.88 -13.79 -10.39
N THR A 429 -9.62 -14.86 -10.68
CA THR A 429 -11.08 -14.84 -10.89
C THR A 429 -11.83 -14.38 -9.63
N GLU A 430 -11.44 -14.83 -8.44
CA GLU A 430 -12.06 -14.40 -7.18
C GLU A 430 -11.68 -12.95 -6.80
N GLN A 431 -10.49 -12.46 -7.18
CA GLN A 431 -10.19 -11.02 -7.06
C GLN A 431 -11.03 -10.17 -8.00
N PHE A 432 -11.21 -10.59 -9.26
CA PHE A 432 -12.09 -9.90 -10.20
C PHE A 432 -13.55 -9.93 -9.74
N LYS A 433 -14.03 -11.07 -9.22
CA LYS A 433 -15.34 -11.20 -8.58
C LYS A 433 -15.52 -10.20 -7.45
N LYS A 434 -14.56 -10.14 -6.52
CA LYS A 434 -14.58 -9.19 -5.40
C LYS A 434 -14.67 -7.76 -5.93
N PHE A 435 -13.76 -7.34 -6.82
CA PHE A 435 -13.76 -6.00 -7.41
C PHE A 435 -15.07 -5.65 -8.13
N TRP A 436 -15.62 -6.57 -8.93
CA TRP A 436 -16.85 -6.38 -9.68
C TRP A 436 -18.06 -6.26 -8.74
N LEU A 437 -18.20 -7.16 -7.76
CA LEU A 437 -19.26 -7.11 -6.76
C LEU A 437 -19.16 -5.85 -5.92
N ASP A 438 -17.97 -5.50 -5.45
CA ASP A 438 -17.70 -4.27 -4.71
C ASP A 438 -18.12 -3.03 -5.52
N GLY A 439 -17.71 -2.94 -6.79
CA GLY A 439 -18.07 -1.84 -7.69
C GLY A 439 -19.58 -1.74 -7.97
N LYS A 440 -20.27 -2.88 -8.14
CA LYS A 440 -21.74 -2.90 -8.34
C LYS A 440 -22.49 -2.56 -7.06
N VAL A 441 -22.08 -3.10 -5.92
CA VAL A 441 -22.69 -2.81 -4.60
C VAL A 441 -22.53 -1.34 -4.25
N ILE A 442 -21.37 -0.73 -4.55
CA ILE A 442 -21.17 0.72 -4.39
C ILE A 442 -22.07 1.50 -5.37
N LYS A 443 -22.11 1.15 -6.66
CA LYS A 443 -22.99 1.80 -7.66
C LYS A 443 -24.50 1.65 -7.34
N GLU A 444 -24.95 0.56 -6.70
CA GLU A 444 -26.35 0.36 -6.27
C GLU A 444 -26.68 0.95 -4.88
N SER A 445 -25.67 1.13 -4.02
CA SER A 445 -25.82 1.75 -2.69
C SER A 445 -25.44 3.23 -2.69
N ASP A 446 -25.23 3.85 -3.85
CA ASP A 446 -24.47 5.09 -4.01
C ASP A 446 -24.97 6.22 -3.09
N TYR A 447 -24.02 6.87 -2.43
CA TYR A 447 -24.29 7.96 -1.50
C TYR A 447 -23.21 9.04 -1.60
N PRO A 448 -23.59 10.33 -1.59
CA PRO A 448 -22.61 11.40 -1.60
C PRO A 448 -21.84 11.46 -0.27
N ILE A 449 -20.56 11.78 -0.37
CA ILE A 449 -19.61 11.93 0.73
C ILE A 449 -19.09 13.38 0.69
N PHE A 450 -19.05 14.05 1.85
CA PHE A 450 -18.47 15.39 1.93
C PHE A 450 -16.93 15.33 1.95
N PHE A 451 -16.28 15.88 0.94
CA PHE A 451 -14.82 16.04 0.91
C PHE A 451 -14.44 17.50 1.14
N ALA A 452 -13.48 17.72 2.04
CA ALA A 452 -12.87 19.03 2.26
C ALA A 452 -11.37 18.90 2.56
N VAL A 453 -10.62 19.97 2.34
CA VAL A 453 -9.21 20.06 2.70
C VAL A 453 -8.95 21.42 3.36
N ASN A 454 -8.51 21.39 4.61
CA ASN A 454 -7.99 22.53 5.36
C ASN A 454 -6.72 23.05 4.66
N GLN A 455 -6.81 24.23 4.06
CA GLN A 455 -5.73 24.93 3.36
C GLN A 455 -4.92 25.77 4.35
N LYS A 456 -5.60 26.43 5.30
CA LYS A 456 -4.95 27.30 6.28
C LYS A 456 -4.26 26.50 7.37
N SER A 457 -2.95 26.71 7.48
CA SER A 457 -2.03 25.85 8.22
C SER A 457 -2.29 25.72 9.73
N LEU A 458 -3.05 26.64 10.34
CA LEU A 458 -3.24 26.88 11.79
C LEU A 458 -1.95 27.20 12.58
N LYS A 459 -0.85 26.54 12.22
CA LYS A 459 0.48 26.64 12.84
C LYS A 459 1.56 26.88 11.78
N ASP A 460 2.66 27.49 12.18
CA ASP A 460 3.84 27.66 11.34
C ASP A 460 4.65 26.35 11.19
N ASN A 461 5.86 26.45 10.62
CA ASN A 461 6.75 25.30 10.46
C ASN A 461 7.44 24.85 11.75
N LYS A 462 7.40 25.61 12.84
CA LYS A 462 7.89 25.24 14.18
C LYS A 462 6.78 24.59 15.02
N GLY A 463 5.52 24.96 14.76
CA GLY A 463 4.34 24.50 15.50
C GLY A 463 3.57 25.62 16.23
N GLU A 464 3.99 26.87 16.06
CA GLU A 464 3.41 28.05 16.71
C GLU A 464 2.14 28.51 15.98
N TYR A 465 1.10 28.88 16.73
CA TYR A 465 -0.20 29.25 16.13
C TYR A 465 -0.13 30.54 15.30
N ILE A 466 -0.54 30.45 14.04
CA ILE A 466 -0.70 31.61 13.15
C ILE A 466 -2.00 32.31 13.55
N CYS A 467 -1.93 33.60 13.88
CA CYS A 467 -3.09 34.39 14.32
C CYS A 467 -3.46 35.46 13.29
N LYS A 468 -4.77 35.69 13.10
CA LYS A 468 -5.33 36.72 12.21
C LYS A 468 -4.85 38.10 12.66
N ARG A 469 -4.43 38.94 11.71
CA ARG A 469 -3.96 40.32 11.94
C ARG A 469 -4.94 41.33 11.38
N GLY A 470 -5.14 42.45 12.09
CA GLY A 470 -5.94 43.57 11.60
C GLY A 470 -5.16 44.48 10.66
N LEU A 471 -5.86 45.45 10.05
CA LEU A 471 -5.29 46.42 9.10
C LEU A 471 -4.10 47.24 9.63
N LYS A 472 -3.92 47.31 10.97
CA LYS A 472 -2.79 47.98 11.65
C LYS A 472 -1.69 47.00 12.10
N GLY A 473 -1.63 45.79 11.54
CA GLY A 473 -0.58 44.78 11.78
C GLY A 473 -0.65 44.01 13.11
N GLY A 474 -1.33 44.54 14.13
CA GLY A 474 -1.61 43.86 15.39
C GLY A 474 -2.58 42.68 15.26
N PHE A 475 -2.56 41.76 16.22
CA PHE A 475 -3.45 40.59 16.23
C PHE A 475 -4.91 40.97 16.48
N LEU A 476 -5.83 40.25 15.85
CA LEU A 476 -7.25 40.30 16.18
C LEU A 476 -7.51 39.43 17.43
N LEU A 477 -8.31 39.93 18.36
CA LEU A 477 -8.63 39.26 19.62
C LEU A 477 -10.10 38.81 19.65
N ASP A 478 -10.37 37.69 20.31
CA ASP A 478 -11.72 37.22 20.57
C ASP A 478 -12.40 38.00 21.72
N LYS A 479 -13.66 37.66 22.01
CA LYS A 479 -14.45 38.27 23.10
C LYS A 479 -13.91 38.01 24.52
N TYR A 480 -12.80 37.27 24.65
CA TYR A 480 -12.09 37.00 25.90
C TYR A 480 -10.65 37.57 25.88
N GLY A 481 -10.30 38.39 24.88
CA GLY A 481 -8.99 39.02 24.74
C GLY A 481 -7.88 38.13 24.17
N ARG A 482 -8.21 36.98 23.58
CA ARG A 482 -7.24 35.99 23.10
C ARG A 482 -7.07 36.08 21.58
N SER A 483 -5.85 35.93 21.07
CA SER A 483 -5.57 36.01 19.63
C SER A 483 -6.39 34.99 18.81
N ILE A 484 -7.10 35.46 17.78
CA ILE A 484 -7.88 34.61 16.89
C ILE A 484 -6.93 33.88 15.94
N ILE A 485 -6.96 32.54 15.94
CA ILE A 485 -6.14 31.70 15.06
C ILE A 485 -6.62 31.86 13.60
N ASP A 486 -5.70 31.88 12.64
CA ASP A 486 -6.04 31.89 11.22
C ASP A 486 -6.22 30.46 10.68
N HIS A 487 -7.49 30.08 10.52
CA HIS A 487 -7.94 28.82 9.95
C HIS A 487 -9.14 29.03 9.03
N ASP A 488 -9.49 27.95 8.32
CA ASP A 488 -10.64 27.77 7.42
C ASP A 488 -11.56 26.61 7.91
N LEU A 489 -11.34 26.11 9.14
CA LEU A 489 -12.08 24.98 9.70
C LEU A 489 -13.56 25.29 10.01
N ASP A 490 -13.89 26.55 10.30
CA ASP A 490 -15.28 26.95 10.59
C ASP A 490 -16.08 26.96 9.28
N GLU A 491 -15.49 27.52 8.23
CA GLU A 491 -16.02 27.54 6.87
C GLU A 491 -16.23 26.11 6.32
N ILE A 492 -15.32 25.18 6.63
CA ILE A 492 -15.49 23.74 6.33
C ILE A 492 -16.62 23.11 7.15
N ALA A 493 -16.78 23.48 8.42
CA ALA A 493 -17.85 22.95 9.27
C ALA A 493 -19.24 23.49 8.85
N GLU A 494 -19.35 24.76 8.47
CA GLU A 494 -20.56 25.36 7.92
C GLU A 494 -20.95 24.70 6.59
N ALA A 495 -19.99 24.47 5.70
CA ALA A 495 -20.20 23.74 4.45
C ALA A 495 -20.67 22.29 4.70
N PHE A 496 -20.11 21.60 5.69
CA PHE A 496 -20.59 20.27 6.09
C PHE A 496 -22.00 20.31 6.67
N VAL A 497 -22.33 21.30 7.50
CA VAL A 497 -23.69 21.46 8.05
C VAL A 497 -24.72 21.75 6.95
N LYS A 498 -24.35 22.52 5.92
CA LYS A 498 -25.19 22.72 4.73
C LYS A 498 -25.40 21.40 3.98
N PHE A 499 -24.31 20.73 3.60
CA PHE A 499 -24.35 19.43 2.91
C PHE A 499 -25.19 18.39 3.67
N ALA A 500 -24.97 18.23 4.96
CA ALA A 500 -25.65 17.23 5.77
C ALA A 500 -27.16 17.52 5.93
N LYS A 501 -27.60 18.79 5.81
CA LYS A 501 -29.03 19.14 5.70
C LYS A 501 -29.59 18.78 4.32
N GLU A 502 -28.88 19.09 3.25
CA GLU A 502 -29.26 18.71 1.87
C GLU A 502 -29.37 17.18 1.71
N GLN A 503 -28.51 16.43 2.40
CA GLN A 503 -28.55 14.96 2.47
C GLN A 503 -29.49 14.39 3.54
N ASN A 504 -30.33 15.22 4.17
CA ASN A 504 -31.33 14.83 5.17
C ASN A 504 -30.76 13.98 6.33
N PHE A 505 -29.53 14.25 6.76
CA PHE A 505 -28.92 13.54 7.90
C PHE A 505 -29.71 13.83 9.18
N ASN A 506 -30.01 12.78 9.95
CA ASN A 506 -30.86 12.84 11.16
C ASN A 506 -30.18 13.50 12.38
N PHE A 507 -29.20 14.38 12.17
CA PHE A 507 -28.31 14.89 13.22
C PHE A 507 -28.97 15.93 14.14
N TRP A 508 -30.09 16.51 13.69
CA TRP A 508 -30.85 17.56 14.39
C TRP A 508 -32.26 17.10 14.78
N GLY A 509 -32.55 15.79 14.70
CA GLY A 509 -33.75 15.21 15.30
C GLY A 509 -33.64 15.21 16.82
N ALA A 510 -34.78 15.36 17.49
CA ALA A 510 -34.93 15.30 18.95
C ALA A 510 -35.18 13.87 19.44
#